data_AF-A0A1F5UYV8-F1
#
_entry.id   AF-A0A1F5UYV8-F1
#
_cell.length_a   1.000
_cell.length_b   1.000
_cell.length_c   1.000
_cell.angle_alpha   90.00
_cell.angle_beta   90.00
_cell.angle_gamma   90.00
#
_symmetry.space_group_name_H-M   'P 1'
#
loop_
_entity.id
_entity.type
_entity.pdbx_description
1 polymer ?
#
loop_
_entity_poly.entity_id
_entity_poly.type
_entity_poly.pdbx_seq_one_letter_code
_entity_poly.pdbx_strand_id
1 'polypeptide(L)' 'MDKLNRIRSGIPGLDKMLRGGIIEGSITLIEGHSGTGKTMFGLQFLKSSLENNKKCIYI' A
#
# COMPACT_ATOMS: atom_id res chain seq x y z
N MET A 1 -6.72 -13.46 19.56
CA MET A 1 -5.69 -13.04 18.60
C MET A 1 -6.27 -11.87 17.82
N ASP A 2 -5.80 -10.66 18.10
CA ASP A 2 -6.30 -9.46 17.42
C ASP A 2 -6.04 -9.54 15.92
N LYS A 3 -7.12 -9.37 15.14
CA LYS A 3 -7.08 -9.42 13.69
C LYS A 3 -6.54 -8.08 13.21
N LEU A 4 -5.27 -8.04 12.77
CA LEU A 4 -4.67 -6.83 12.22
C LEU A 4 -5.44 -6.37 10.98
N ASN A 5 -5.95 -5.13 11.02
CA ASN A 5 -6.56 -4.49 9.86
C ASN A 5 -5.50 -4.23 8.78
N ARG A 6 -5.89 -4.34 7.51
CA ARG A 6 -5.00 -4.18 6.36
C ARG A 6 -5.60 -3.25 5.32
N ILE A 7 -4.72 -2.50 4.65
CA ILE A 7 -5.02 -1.60 3.55
C ILE A 7 -4.47 -2.22 2.27
N ARG A 8 -5.34 -2.40 1.27
CA ARG A 8 -4.96 -2.95 -0.02
C ARG A 8 -4.01 -2.01 -0.76
N SER A 9 -2.95 -2.56 -1.32
CA SER A 9 -2.00 -1.80 -2.13
C SER A 9 -2.53 -1.42 -3.51
N GLY A 10 -3.65 -2.02 -3.94
CA GLY A 10 -4.17 -1.84 -5.29
C GLY A 10 -3.40 -2.62 -6.34
N ILE A 11 -2.55 -3.57 -5.92
CA ILE A 11 -1.78 -4.47 -6.77
C ILE A 11 -2.20 -5.89 -6.40
N PRO A 12 -3.11 -6.53 -7.16
CA PRO A 12 -3.74 -7.79 -6.75
C PRO A 12 -2.74 -8.91 -6.40
N GLY A 13 -1.65 -9.03 -7.16
CA GLY A 13 -0.60 -10.01 -6.90
C GLY A 13 0.11 -9.78 -5.57
N LEU A 14 0.43 -8.52 -5.26
CA LEU A 14 1.08 -8.16 -4.00
C LEU A 14 0.14 -8.27 -2.81
N ASP A 15 -1.11 -7.84 -2.96
CA ASP A 15 -2.12 -7.99 -1.91
C ASP A 15 -2.29 -9.45 -1.52
N LYS A 16 -2.28 -10.38 -2.49
CA LYS A 16 -2.27 -11.82 -2.22
C LYS A 16 -1.03 -12.25 -1.43
N MET A 17 0.16 -11.79 -1.82
CA MET A 17 1.41 -12.10 -1.12
C MET A 17 1.42 -11.56 0.32
N LEU A 18 0.86 -10.37 0.54
CA LEU A 18 0.78 -9.71 1.84
C LEU A 18 -0.46 -10.10 2.66
N ARG A 19 -1.20 -11.14 2.25
CA ARG A 19 -2.41 -11.63 2.95
C ARG A 19 -3.48 -10.56 3.13
N GLY A 20 -3.71 -9.76 2.10
CA GLY A 20 -4.73 -8.71 2.06
C GLY A 20 -4.19 -7.28 2.15
N GLY A 21 -2.88 -7.08 2.08
CA GLY A 21 -2.24 -5.77 1.97
C GLY A 21 -1.40 -5.37 3.18
N ILE A 22 -1.12 -4.07 3.28
CA ILE A 22 -0.23 -3.46 4.27
C ILE A 22 -0.97 -3.31 5.60
N ILE A 23 -0.29 -3.52 6.74
CA ILE A 23 -0.89 -3.40 8.07
C ILE A 23 -1.27 -1.93 8.33
N GLU A 24 -2.53 -1.70 8.71
CA GLU A 24 -3.02 -0.36 9.06
C GLU A 24 -2.29 0.20 10.29
N GLY A 25 -1.91 1.48 10.25
CA GLY A 25 -1.16 2.12 11.33
C GLY A 25 0.33 1.77 11.39
N SER A 26 0.86 1.04 10.40
CA SER A 26 2.29 0.69 10.33
C SER A 26 3.11 1.69 9.50
N ILE A 27 4.43 1.71 9.72
CA ILE A 27 5.41 2.33 8.83
C ILE A 27 5.90 1.27 7.86
N THR A 28 5.86 1.55 6.55
CA THR A 28 6.32 0.63 5.50
C THR A 28 7.41 1.29 4.67
N LEU A 29 8.58 0.66 4.58
CA LEU A 29 9.69 1.08 3.71
C LEU A 29 9.57 0.39 2.35
N ILE A 30 9.71 1.18 1.27
CA ILE A 30 9.79 0.67 -0.09
C ILE A 30 11.19 1.00 -0.63
N GLU A 31 11.97 -0.03 -0.88
CA GLU A 31 13.37 0.08 -1.34
C GLU A 31 13.55 -0.51 -2.75
N GLY A 32 14.51 0.03 -3.50
CA GLY A 32 14.93 -0.50 -4.79
C GLY A 32 15.75 0.53 -5.58
N HIS A 33 16.42 0.06 -6.63
CA HIS A 33 17.23 0.90 -7.53
C HIS A 33 16.43 2.03 -8.20
N SER A 34 17.12 3.02 -8.77
CA SER A 34 16.46 4.06 -9.57
C SER A 34 15.65 3.43 -10.72
N GLY A 35 14.49 4.00 -11.03
CA GLY A 35 13.63 3.50 -12.11
C GLY A 35 12.77 2.27 -11.79
N THR A 36 12.85 1.67 -10.60
CA THR A 36 12.06 0.46 -10.25
C THR A 36 10.59 0.72 -9.92
N GLY A 37 10.11 1.97 -10.03
CA GLY A 37 8.70 2.30 -9.86
C GLY A 37 8.25 2.56 -8.41
N LYS A 38 9.15 2.88 -7.47
CA LYS A 38 8.79 3.22 -6.08
C LYS A 38 7.76 4.34 -5.95
N THR A 39 7.94 5.42 -6.71
CA THR A 39 6.96 6.53 -6.79
C THR A 39 5.63 6.05 -7.36
N MET A 40 5.67 5.24 -8.42
CA MET A 40 4.47 4.66 -9.03
C MET A 40 3.71 3.76 -8.06
N PHE A 41 4.43 2.97 -7.26
CA PHE A 41 3.85 2.18 -6.18
C PHE A 41 3.13 3.06 -5.16
N GLY A 42 3.78 4.14 -4.70
CA GLY A 42 3.18 5.08 -3.76
C GLY A 42 1.89 5.67 -4.31
N LEU A 43 1.90 6.15 -5.56
CA LEU A 43 0.72 6.70 -6.21
C LEU A 43 -0.40 5.66 -6.40
N GLN A 44 -0.06 4.40 -6.74
CA GLN A 44 -1.05 3.31 -6.84
C GLN A 44 -1.69 2.99 -5.48
N PHE A 45 -0.89 2.97 -4.41
CA PHE A 45 -1.38 2.79 -3.05
C PHE A 45 -2.34 3.92 -2.65
N LEU A 46 -1.99 5.17 -2.97
CA LEU A 46 -2.88 6.32 -2.72
C LEU A 46 -4.16 6.25 -3.54
N LYS A 47 -4.08 5.93 -4.83
CA LYS A 47 -5.26 5.74 -5.70
C LYS A 47 -6.21 4.70 -5.13
N SER A 48 -5.69 3.51 -4.78
CA SER A 48 -6.46 2.44 -4.13
C SER A 48 -7.10 2.93 -2.82
N SER A 49 -6.35 3.66 -2.00
CA SER A 49 -6.85 4.20 -0.73
C SER A 49 -7.99 5.22 -0.93
N LEU A 50 -7.86 6.11 -1.91
CA LEU A 50 -8.90 7.08 -2.28
C LEU A 50 -10.18 6.40 -2.80
N GLU A 51 -10.04 5.37 -3.65
CA GLU A 51 -11.18 4.56 -4.13
C GLU A 51 -11.92 3.85 -2.99
N ASN A 52 -11.24 3.62 -1.86
CA ASN A 52 -11.81 3.06 -0.64
C ASN A 52 -12.18 4.14 0.41
N ASN A 53 -12.41 5.39 -0.04
CA ASN A 53 -12.83 6.53 0.79
C ASN A 53 -11.85 6.90 1.93
N LYS A 54 -10.56 6.57 1.80
CA LYS A 54 -9.52 7.00 2.75
C LYS A 54 -8.90 8.33 2.32
N LYS A 55 -8.48 9.12 3.31
CA LYS A 55 -7.73 10.36 3.09
C LYS A 55 -6.24 10.05 2.95
N CYS A 56 -5.58 10.76 2.04
CA CYS A 56 -4.19 10.52 1.66
C CYS A 56 -3.42 11.84 1.64
N ILE A 57 -2.12 11.77 1.94
CA ILE A 57 -1.17 12.87 1.74
C ILE A 57 0.03 12.31 0.96
N TYR A 58 0.54 13.08 0.01
CA TYR A 58 1.75 12.78 -0.73
C TYR A 58 2.69 13.98 -0.57
N ILE A 59 3.93 13.72 -0.15
CA ILE A 59 4.97 14.73 0.07
C ILE A 59 6.16 14.35 -0.81
#